data_AF-A0A939VDU1-F1
#
_entry.id   AF-A0A939VDU1-F1
#
_cell.length_a   1.000
_cell.length_b   1.000
_cell.length_c   1.000
_cell.angle_alpha   90.00
_cell.angle_beta   90.00
_cell.angle_gamma   90.00
#
_symmetry.space_group_name_H-M   'P 1'
#
loop_
_entity.id
_entity.type
_entity.pdbx_description
1 polymer ?
#
loop_
_entity_poly.entity_id
_entity_poly.type
_entity_poly.pdbx_seq_one_letter_code
_entity_poly.pdbx_strand_id
1 'polypeptide(L)'
;MNKWGFLTGACVVLAFLSCGKNRINVSAAQFSEDKVLVDGKPFTGEVWSDDGATYSLTADQGEVVSFTLYHSNGQVALCKASHTDSTLVYDEQGSPITVDTFATRYKELAAELPQLVKQIKGNQ
;
A
#
# COMPACT_ATOMS: atom_id res chain seq x y z
N MET A 1 -18.87 10.76 30.72
CA MET A 1 -19.32 11.07 29.34
C MET A 1 -18.23 10.56 28.42
N ASN A 2 -18.40 9.33 27.96
CA ASN A 2 -17.31 8.52 27.44
C ASN A 2 -17.45 8.52 25.92
N LYS A 3 -16.80 9.47 25.26
CA LYS A 3 -16.81 9.55 23.79
C LYS A 3 -15.84 8.51 23.25
N TRP A 4 -16.35 7.29 23.06
CA TRP A 4 -15.76 6.33 22.15
C TRP A 4 -16.07 6.80 20.73
N GLY A 5 -15.03 7.25 20.04
CA GLY A 5 -15.07 7.70 18.65
C GLY A 5 -13.72 7.47 18.01
N PHE A 6 -13.22 6.24 18.13
CA PHE A 6 -12.08 5.75 17.36
C PHE A 6 -12.59 4.52 16.62
N LEU A 7 -12.64 4.62 15.28
CA LEU A 7 -12.79 3.55 14.27
C LEU A 7 -13.69 4.06 13.15
N THR A 8 -13.14 4.92 12.28
CA THR A 8 -13.67 5.12 10.94
C THR A 8 -12.51 5.54 10.06
N GLY A 9 -12.02 4.60 9.25
CA GLY A 9 -10.99 4.88 8.25
C GLY A 9 -9.57 4.44 8.62
N ALA A 10 -9.37 3.42 9.47
CA ALA A 10 -8.08 2.74 9.47
C ALA A 10 -8.05 1.83 8.25
N CYS A 11 -7.10 2.05 7.34
CA CYS A 11 -6.71 0.97 6.44
C CYS A 11 -6.23 -0.16 7.36
N VAL A 12 -7.08 -1.15 7.58
CA VAL A 12 -6.76 -2.28 8.45
C VAL A 12 -5.69 -3.05 7.70
N VAL A 13 -4.44 -2.69 7.98
CA VAL A 13 -3.29 -3.56 7.72
C VAL A 13 -3.54 -4.78 8.59
N LEU A 14 -4.16 -5.80 7.98
CA LEU A 14 -4.23 -7.14 8.52
C LEU A 14 -2.79 -7.63 8.64
N ALA A 15 -2.12 -7.23 9.72
CA ALA A 15 -0.91 -7.86 10.19
C ALA A 15 -1.34 -9.26 10.65
N PHE A 16 -1.41 -10.19 9.71
CA PHE A 16 -1.53 -11.59 10.02
C PHE A 16 -0.39 -11.91 10.99
N LEU A 17 -0.75 -12.29 12.21
CA LEU A 17 0.13 -12.77 13.27
C LEU A 17 0.66 -14.17 12.90
N SER A 18 1.19 -14.32 11.68
CA SER A 18 2.04 -15.44 11.32
C SER A 18 3.43 -15.11 11.84
N CYS A 19 3.92 -15.95 12.74
CA CYS A 19 5.25 -15.83 13.32
C CYS A 19 6.28 -16.07 12.20
N GLY A 20 6.77 -14.98 11.60
CA GLY A 20 7.67 -14.98 10.45
C GLY A 20 7.38 -13.80 9.54
N LYS A 21 7.91 -12.62 9.88
CA LYS A 21 7.78 -11.39 9.09
C LYS A 21 8.49 -11.57 7.75
N ASN A 22 7.81 -12.13 6.75
CA ASN A 22 8.28 -12.11 5.38
C ASN A 22 8.08 -10.69 4.84
N ARG A 23 9.02 -9.82 5.19
CA ARG A 23 9.18 -8.49 4.61
C ARG A 23 10.32 -8.56 3.61
N ILE A 24 10.07 -8.17 2.37
CA ILE A 24 11.10 -8.03 1.33
C ILE A 24 11.05 -6.66 0.69
N ASN A 25 12.08 -6.31 -0.07
CA ASN A 25 12.05 -5.13 -0.92
C ASN A 25 11.51 -5.48 -2.31
N VAL A 26 10.99 -4.49 -3.02
CA VAL A 26 10.39 -4.63 -4.35
C VAL A 26 11.37 -5.20 -5.36
N SER A 27 12.66 -4.88 -5.24
CA SER A 27 13.72 -5.46 -6.08
C SER A 27 13.88 -6.98 -5.94
N ALA A 28 13.46 -7.56 -4.82
CA ALA A 28 13.46 -9.01 -4.59
C ALA A 28 12.16 -9.69 -5.03
N ALA A 29 11.13 -8.91 -5.37
CA ALA A 29 9.84 -9.40 -5.84
C ALA A 29 9.81 -9.46 -7.37
N GLN A 30 9.17 -10.50 -7.90
CA GLN A 30 8.84 -10.62 -9.32
C GLN A 30 7.34 -10.39 -9.47
N PHE A 31 6.96 -9.38 -10.25
CA PHE A 31 5.56 -9.09 -10.57
C PHE A 31 5.22 -9.75 -11.90
N SER A 32 4.15 -10.54 -11.94
CA SER A 32 3.66 -11.19 -13.15
C SER A 32 2.14 -11.10 -13.16
N GLU A 33 1.59 -10.31 -14.07
CA GLU A 33 0.17 -9.96 -14.11
C GLU A 33 -0.27 -9.32 -12.78
N ASP A 34 -0.97 -10.08 -11.94
CA ASP A 34 -1.44 -9.66 -10.61
C ASP A 34 -0.77 -10.48 -9.49
N LYS A 35 0.30 -11.23 -9.82
CA LYS A 35 1.02 -12.10 -8.89
C LYS A 35 2.36 -11.54 -8.47
N VAL A 36 2.62 -11.62 -7.18
CA VAL A 36 3.89 -11.37 -6.51
C VAL A 36 4.55 -12.72 -6.25
N LEU A 37 5.70 -12.93 -6.88
CA LEU A 37 6.51 -14.13 -6.72
C LEU A 37 7.86 -13.78 -6.09
N VAL A 38 8.40 -14.69 -5.29
CA VAL A 38 9.76 -14.66 -4.75
C VAL A 38 10.39 -16.02 -5.04
N ASP A 39 11.57 -16.02 -5.66
CA ASP A 39 12.25 -17.24 -6.12
C ASP A 39 11.33 -18.20 -6.92
N GLY A 40 10.45 -17.62 -7.75
CA GLY A 40 9.50 -18.35 -8.58
C GLY A 40 8.30 -18.95 -7.85
N LYS A 41 8.08 -18.61 -6.56
CA LYS A 41 6.95 -19.11 -5.75
C LYS A 41 6.01 -17.97 -5.34
N PRO A 42 4.69 -18.23 -5.23
CA PRO A 42 3.73 -17.26 -4.70
C PRO A 42 4.15 -16.75 -3.33
N PHE A 43 4.14 -15.43 -3.18
CA PHE A 43 4.57 -14.76 -1.97
C PHE A 43 3.38 -14.42 -1.06
N THR A 44 3.51 -14.70 0.24
CA THR A 44 2.64 -14.15 1.29
C THR A 44 3.51 -13.30 2.20
N GLY A 45 3.17 -12.02 2.34
CA GLY A 45 3.91 -11.07 3.16
C GLY A 45 3.82 -9.64 2.68
N GLU A 46 4.76 -8.82 3.15
CA GLU A 46 4.85 -7.40 2.80
C GLU A 46 6.05 -7.16 1.88
N VAL A 47 5.81 -6.50 0.76
CA VAL A 47 6.86 -5.99 -0.12
C VAL A 47 6.92 -4.49 0.07
N TRP A 48 8.11 -3.96 0.31
CA TRP A 48 8.35 -2.54 0.51
C TRP A 48 9.14 -1.97 -0.66
N SER A 49 9.00 -0.67 -0.91
CA SER A 49 9.94 0.05 -1.77
C SER A 49 11.39 -0.18 -1.33
N ASP A 50 12.34 -0.07 -2.25
CA ASP A 50 13.76 -0.33 -1.95
C ASP A 50 14.35 0.65 -0.91
N ASP A 51 13.80 1.86 -0.83
CA ASP A 51 14.11 2.83 0.22
C ASP A 51 13.47 2.49 1.58
N GLY A 52 12.58 1.48 1.61
CA GLY A 52 11.89 1.01 2.80
C GLY A 52 10.86 1.96 3.38
N ALA A 53 10.51 3.05 2.69
CA ALA A 53 9.71 4.15 3.23
C ALA A 53 8.61 4.67 2.30
N THR A 54 8.78 4.63 0.97
CA THR A 54 7.85 5.27 0.03
C THR A 54 6.53 4.53 -0.11
N TYR A 55 6.55 3.21 -0.31
CA TYR A 55 5.32 2.41 -0.40
C TYR A 55 5.51 0.99 0.13
N SER A 56 4.38 0.35 0.40
CA SER A 56 4.30 -1.07 0.71
C SER A 56 3.12 -1.72 0.00
N LEU A 57 3.24 -3.00 -0.25
CA LEU A 57 2.19 -3.83 -0.81
C LEU A 57 2.15 -5.17 -0.07
N THR A 58 0.94 -5.59 0.26
CA THR A 58 0.71 -6.86 0.94
C THR A 58 0.24 -7.85 -0.09
N ALA A 59 0.93 -8.99 -0.16
CA ALA A 59 0.52 -10.11 -0.98
C ALA A 59 0.06 -11.29 -0.10
N ASP A 60 -0.94 -12.02 -0.56
CA ASP A 60 -1.33 -13.31 0.00
C ASP A 60 -1.48 -14.34 -1.10
N GLN A 61 -0.77 -15.47 -0.98
CA GLN A 61 -0.70 -16.53 -1.99
C GLN A 61 -0.33 -15.98 -3.38
N GLY A 62 0.52 -14.96 -3.39
CA GLY A 62 0.94 -14.22 -4.57
C GLY A 62 -0.03 -13.12 -5.01
N GLU A 63 -1.27 -13.04 -4.53
CA GLU A 63 -2.19 -12.00 -4.95
C GLU A 63 -1.98 -10.72 -4.14
N VAL A 64 -1.94 -9.55 -4.82
CA VAL A 64 -1.86 -8.26 -4.12
C VAL A 64 -3.20 -7.97 -3.43
N VAL A 65 -3.17 -7.90 -2.11
CA VAL A 65 -4.34 -7.67 -1.24
C VAL A 65 -4.49 -6.19 -0.89
N SER A 66 -3.38 -5.48 -0.70
CA SER A 66 -3.40 -4.04 -0.42
C SER A 66 -2.15 -3.33 -0.89
N PHE A 67 -2.30 -2.05 -1.20
CA PHE A 67 -1.24 -1.12 -1.53
C PHE A 67 -1.33 0.10 -0.63
N THR A 68 -0.20 0.53 -0.07
CA THR A 68 -0.09 1.69 0.81
C THR A 68 1.06 2.59 0.33
N LEU A 69 0.78 3.88 0.18
CA LEU A 69 1.76 4.92 -0.09
C LEU A 69 1.94 5.74 1.19
N TYR A 70 3.16 6.17 1.48
CA TYR A 70 3.47 6.99 2.65
C TYR A 70 3.93 8.40 2.24
N HIS A 71 3.63 9.35 3.11
CA HIS A 71 4.26 10.66 3.11
C HIS A 71 5.72 10.53 3.57
N SER A 72 6.53 11.53 3.28
CA SER A 72 7.95 11.58 3.69
C SER A 72 8.15 11.51 5.21
N ASN A 73 7.12 11.86 5.98
CA ASN A 73 7.12 11.75 7.44
C ASN A 73 6.68 10.36 7.97
N GLY A 74 6.45 9.39 7.07
CA GLY A 74 6.03 8.03 7.40
C GLY A 74 4.54 7.85 7.68
N GLN A 75 3.71 8.91 7.61
CA GLN A 75 2.26 8.77 7.70
C GLN A 75 1.69 8.19 6.40
N VAL A 76 0.58 7.47 6.48
CA VAL A 76 -0.09 6.95 5.28
C VAL A 76 -0.61 8.11 4.44
N ALA A 77 -0.26 8.13 3.17
CA ALA A 77 -0.74 9.08 2.18
C ALA A 77 -1.95 8.55 1.42
N LEU A 78 -1.86 7.29 1.00
CA LEU A 78 -2.90 6.59 0.27
C LEU A 78 -2.93 5.13 0.69
N CYS A 79 -4.12 4.56 0.77
CA CYS A 79 -4.29 3.13 0.92
C CYS A 79 -5.39 2.63 -0.01
N LYS A 80 -5.13 1.50 -0.67
CA LYS A 80 -6.07 0.83 -1.55
C LYS A 80 -6.05 -0.66 -1.26
N ALA A 81 -7.18 -1.22 -0.86
CA ALA A 81 -7.36 -2.66 -0.75
C ALA A 81 -7.89 -3.22 -2.08
N SER A 82 -7.40 -4.37 -2.52
CA SER A 82 -7.75 -5.00 -3.79
C SER A 82 -9.22 -5.43 -3.85
N HIS A 83 -9.78 -5.84 -2.70
CA HIS A 83 -11.19 -6.25 -2.59
C HIS A 83 -12.18 -5.07 -2.48
N THR A 84 -11.71 -3.83 -2.56
CA THR A 84 -12.57 -2.65 -2.45
C THR A 84 -12.24 -1.66 -3.57
N ASP A 85 -13.26 -1.12 -4.23
CA ASP A 85 -13.07 0.00 -5.16
C ASP A 85 -12.75 1.32 -4.43
N SER A 86 -12.77 1.31 -3.10
CA SER A 86 -12.45 2.47 -2.26
C SER A 86 -10.96 2.73 -2.20
N THR A 87 -10.57 3.94 -2.60
CA THR A 87 -9.24 4.50 -2.34
C THR A 87 -9.37 5.48 -1.18
N LEU A 88 -8.62 5.23 -0.11
CA LEU A 88 -8.55 6.12 1.05
C LEU A 88 -7.29 6.97 0.92
N VAL A 89 -7.42 8.28 1.12
CA VAL A 89 -6.30 9.22 1.07
C VAL A 89 -6.30 10.09 2.33
N TYR A 90 -5.10 10.44 2.77
CA TYR A 90 -4.89 11.17 4.01
C TYR A 90 -3.84 12.27 3.82
N ASP A 91 -3.91 13.31 4.64
CA ASP A 91 -2.87 14.33 4.71
C ASP A 91 -1.66 13.88 5.56
N GLU A 92 -0.63 14.73 5.62
CA GLU A 92 0.59 14.47 6.39
C GLU A 92 0.35 14.32 7.90
N GLN A 93 -0.83 14.67 8.42
CA GLN A 93 -1.20 14.50 9.83
C GLN A 93 -2.00 13.20 10.05
N GLY A 94 -2.24 12.42 8.98
CA GLY A 94 -3.06 11.22 9.02
C GLY A 94 -4.57 11.51 8.99
N SER A 95 -4.99 12.73 8.66
CA SER A 95 -6.41 13.08 8.55
C SER A 95 -6.95 12.70 7.18
N PRO A 96 -8.12 12.05 7.07
CA PRO A 96 -8.70 11.68 5.79
C PRO A 96 -9.07 12.92 4.97
N ILE A 97 -8.73 12.89 3.68
CA ILE A 97 -9.06 13.94 2.72
C ILE A 97 -9.76 13.35 1.49
N THR A 98 -10.18 14.18 0.54
CA THR A 98 -10.72 13.70 -0.75
C THR A 98 -9.59 13.43 -1.74
N VAL A 99 -9.85 12.55 -2.72
CA VAL A 99 -8.89 12.26 -3.81
C VAL A 99 -8.56 13.53 -4.60
N ASP A 100 -9.54 14.42 -4.85
CA ASP A 100 -9.29 15.72 -5.49
C ASP A 100 -8.36 16.61 -4.68
N THR A 101 -8.54 16.64 -3.35
CA THR A 101 -7.66 17.40 -2.45
C THR A 101 -6.25 16.82 -2.47
N PHE A 102 -6.14 15.49 -2.45
CA PHE A 102 -4.86 14.79 -2.53
C PHE A 102 -4.14 15.11 -3.86
N ALA A 103 -4.81 14.96 -4.99
CA ALA A 103 -4.25 15.23 -6.32
C ALA A 103 -3.81 16.69 -6.50
N THR A 104 -4.52 17.63 -5.84
CA THR A 104 -4.20 19.06 -5.90
C THR A 104 -3.01 19.42 -5.01
N ARG A 105 -2.97 18.88 -3.78
CA ARG A 105 -2.00 19.26 -2.75
C ARG A 105 -0.70 18.47 -2.82
N TYR A 106 -0.75 17.21 -3.23
CA TYR A 106 0.39 16.30 -3.30
C TYR A 106 0.64 15.84 -4.74
N LYS A 107 0.87 16.81 -5.63
CA LYS A 107 1.01 16.57 -7.08
C LYS A 107 2.13 15.58 -7.41
N GLU A 108 3.22 15.61 -6.65
CA GLU A 108 4.35 14.71 -6.85
C GLU A 108 3.96 13.26 -6.53
N LEU A 109 3.38 13.01 -5.34
CA LEU A 109 2.85 11.68 -4.99
C LEU A 109 1.75 11.21 -5.97
N ALA A 110 0.90 12.13 -6.43
CA ALA A 110 -0.14 11.83 -7.41
C ALA A 110 0.43 11.48 -8.81
N ALA A 111 1.58 12.04 -9.18
CA ALA A 111 2.28 11.71 -10.43
C ALA A 111 3.01 10.35 -10.37
N GLU A 112 3.37 9.89 -9.17
CA GLU A 112 3.97 8.57 -8.96
C GLU A 112 2.94 7.45 -8.96
N LEU A 113 1.70 7.70 -8.53
CA LEU A 113 0.63 6.69 -8.48
C LEU A 113 0.45 5.92 -9.80
N PRO A 114 0.39 6.55 -10.99
CA PRO A 114 0.32 5.83 -12.26
C PRO A 114 1.53 4.91 -12.51
N GLN A 115 2.73 5.32 -12.09
CA GLN A 115 3.94 4.53 -12.27
C GLN A 115 3.96 3.32 -11.33
N LEU A 116 3.54 3.49 -10.08
CA LEU A 116 3.42 2.42 -9.10
C LEU A 116 2.35 1.41 -9.51
N VAL A 117 1.19 1.90 -9.98
CA VAL A 117 0.15 1.04 -10.54
C VAL A 117 0.66 0.29 -11.77
N LYS A 118 1.47 0.93 -12.62
CA LYS A 118 2.09 0.27 -13.77
C LYS A 118 3.14 -0.76 -13.35
N GLN A 119 3.94 -0.54 -12.31
CA GLN A 119 4.89 -1.56 -11.81
C GLN A 119 4.17 -2.79 -11.28
N ILE A 120 3.03 -2.59 -10.60
CA ILE A 120 2.22 -3.68 -10.05
C ILE A 120 1.50 -4.46 -11.15
N LYS A 121 0.98 -3.75 -12.18
CA LYS A 121 0.19 -4.36 -13.27
C LYS A 121 1.00 -4.72 -14.53
N GLY A 122 2.22 -4.23 -14.63
CA GLY A 122 2.95 -4.07 -15.88
C GLY A 122 4.31 -4.73 -15.81
N ASN A 123 4.28 -6.05 -15.70
CA ASN A 123 5.19 -6.90 -16.46
C ASN A 123 4.42 -7.47 -17.67
N GLN A 124 3.79 -6.57 -18.44
CA GLN A 124 3.22 -6.86 -19.77
C GLN A 124 4.21 -6.49 -20.86
#